data_AF-A0A7Y7CG81-F1
#
_entry.id   AF-A0A7Y7CG81-F1
#
_cell.length_a   1.000
_cell.length_b   1.000
_cell.length_c   1.000
_cell.angle_alpha   90.00
_cell.angle_beta   90.00
_cell.angle_gamma   90.00
#
_symmetry.space_group_name_H-M   'P 1'
#
loop_
_entity.id
_entity.type
_entity.pdbx_description
1 polymer ?
#
loop_
_entity_poly.entity_id
_entity_poly.type
_entity_poly.pdbx_seq_one_letter_code
_entity_poly.pdbx_strand_id
1 'polypeptide(L)' 'YGGAARAGGVEAARCLLHAQALELAHPATGAPLRVEALVPEDLLRFFTLAGVAVPQGAVPEK' A
#
# COMPACT_ATOMS: atom_id res chain seq x y z
N TYR A 1 12.08 -8.18 -5.19
CA TYR A 1 10.81 -8.66 -4.60
C TYR A 1 10.18 -9.66 -5.55
N GLY A 2 9.65 -10.77 -5.02
CA GLY A 2 8.95 -11.81 -5.78
C GLY A 2 7.81 -12.36 -4.92
N GLY A 3 6.71 -11.61 -4.85
CA GLY A 3 5.54 -12.01 -4.07
C GLY A 3 4.87 -13.28 -4.61
N ALA A 4 3.90 -13.81 -3.87
CA ALA A 4 3.16 -14.99 -4.29
C ALA A 4 2.39 -14.74 -5.60
N ALA A 5 2.31 -15.77 -6.46
CA ALA A 5 1.53 -15.70 -7.70
C ALA A 5 0.00 -15.68 -7.44
N ARG A 6 -0.45 -16.08 -6.25
CA ARG A 6 -1.86 -16.11 -5.84
C ARG A 6 -2.02 -15.79 -4.35
N ALA A 7 -3.13 -15.16 -3.96
CA ALA A 7 -3.56 -15.02 -2.57
C ALA A 7 -5.09 -14.90 -2.47
N GLY A 8 -5.68 -15.42 -1.39
CA GLY A 8 -7.15 -15.38 -1.22
C GLY A 8 -7.93 -16.04 -2.37
N GLY A 9 -7.34 -17.02 -3.06
CA GLY A 9 -7.93 -17.67 -4.25
C GLY A 9 -7.76 -16.89 -5.57
N VAL A 10 -7.30 -15.64 -5.53
CA VAL A 10 -7.15 -14.74 -6.69
C VAL A 10 -5.72 -14.75 -7.22
N GLU A 11 -5.56 -14.68 -8.54
CA GLU A 11 -4.26 -14.50 -9.21
C GLU A 11 -3.70 -13.10 -8.96
N ALA A 12 -2.41 -13.02 -8.62
CA ALA A 12 -1.69 -11.77 -8.43
C ALA A 12 -0.88 -11.45 -9.69
N ALA A 13 -1.26 -10.42 -10.44
CA ALA A 13 -0.57 -10.02 -11.67
C ALA A 13 0.87 -9.52 -11.43
N ARG A 14 1.16 -9.05 -10.20
CA ARG A 14 2.48 -8.63 -9.72
C ARG A 14 2.55 -8.78 -8.21
N CYS A 15 3.70 -8.45 -7.63
CA CYS A 15 3.85 -8.40 -6.17
C CYS A 15 2.83 -7.42 -5.56
N LEU A 16 2.03 -7.92 -4.61
CA LEU A 16 1.00 -7.18 -3.87
C LEU A 16 1.62 -6.28 -2.79
N LEU A 17 2.54 -5.41 -3.19
CA LEU A 17 3.26 -4.48 -2.33
C LEU A 17 3.14 -3.07 -2.90
N HIS A 18 2.71 -2.13 -2.06
CA HIS A 18 2.59 -0.73 -2.41
C HIS A 18 2.97 0.14 -1.22
N ALA A 19 3.90 1.08 -1.43
CA ALA A 19 4.23 2.09 -0.43
C ALA A 19 3.18 3.21 -0.49
N GLN A 20 2.15 3.08 0.33
CA GLN A 20 1.00 4.00 0.35
C GLN A 20 1.31 5.35 1.02
N ALA A 21 2.18 5.36 2.03
CA ALA A 21 2.58 6.57 2.71
C ALA A 21 4.08 6.55 3.06
N LEU A 22 4.66 7.74 3.10
CA LEU A 22 6.00 8.01 3.61
C LEU A 22 5.92 9.19 4.58
N GLU A 23 6.39 8.96 5.81
CA GLU A 23 6.49 9.99 6.84
C GLU A 23 7.97 10.23 7.17
N LEU A 24 8.36 11.50 7.19
CA LEU A 24 9.73 11.93 7.44
C LEU A 24 9.77 13.39 7.93
N ALA A 25 10.91 13.82 8.46
CA ALA A 25 11.17 15.24 8.67
C ALA A 25 11.54 15.91 7.33
N HIS A 26 10.93 17.06 7.04
CA HIS A 26 11.26 17.85 5.85
C HIS A 26 12.72 18.31 5.90
N PRO A 27 13.52 18.09 4.83
CA PRO A 27 14.98 18.23 4.91
C PRO A 27 15.46 19.66 5.16
N ALA A 28 14.70 20.68 4.75
CA ALA A 28 15.08 22.09 4.95
C ALA A 28 14.52 22.73 6.22
N THR A 29 13.40 22.21 6.76
CA THR A 29 12.65 22.89 7.84
C THR A 29 12.51 22.03 9.10
N GLY A 30 12.80 20.73 9.02
CA GLY A 30 12.58 19.77 10.10
C GLY A 30 11.11 19.50 10.43
N ALA A 31 10.16 20.18 9.76
CA ALA A 31 8.73 19.98 9.99
C ALA A 31 8.30 18.57 9.57
N PRO A 32 7.34 17.93 10.28
CA PRO A 32 6.78 16.66 9.84
C PRO A 32 6.19 16.77 8.43
N LEU A 33 6.59 15.86 7.55
CA LEU A 33 6.10 15.74 6.18
C LEU A 33 5.51 14.35 5.99
N ARG A 34 4.32 14.30 5.40
CA ARG A 34 3.65 13.08 4.97
C ARG A 34 3.36 13.15 3.48
N VAL A 35 3.81 12.14 2.74
CA VAL A 35 3.55 11.99 1.31
C VAL A 35 2.75 10.71 1.10
N GLU A 36 1.68 10.78 0.33
CA GLU A 36 0.77 9.66 0.09
C GLU A 36 0.64 9.35 -1.40
N ALA A 37 0.45 8.08 -1.71
CA ALA A 37 0.09 7.59 -3.03
C ALA A 37 -1.24 6.84 -2.93
N LEU A 38 -2.13 7.10 -3.89
CA LEU A 38 -3.38 6.35 -3.99
C LEU A 38 -3.07 4.89 -4.33
N VAL A 39 -3.85 3.98 -3.74
CA VAL A 39 -3.75 2.55 -4.03
C VAL A 39 -4.01 2.34 -5.53
N PRO A 40 -3.09 1.71 -6.27
CA PRO A 40 -3.25 1.41 -7.69
C PRO A 40 -4.52 0.62 -8.00
N GLU A 41 -5.16 0.90 -9.14
CA GLU A 41 -6.43 0.27 -9.55
C GLU A 41 -6.35 -1.26 -9.64
N ASP A 42 -5.20 -1.80 -10.03
CA ASP A 42 -4.98 -3.25 -10.11
C ASP A 42 -5.01 -3.91 -8.72
N LEU A 43 -4.42 -3.26 -7.72
CA LEU A 43 -4.47 -3.71 -6.33
C LEU A 43 -5.86 -3.54 -5.73
N LEU A 44 -6.56 -2.43 -6.01
CA LEU A 44 -7.95 -2.25 -5.59
C LEU A 44 -8.83 -3.40 -6.10
N ARG A 45 -8.73 -3.72 -7.39
CA ARG A 45 -9.46 -4.85 -7.99
C ARG A 45 -9.12 -6.17 -7.32
N PHE A 46 -7.83 -6.41 -7.04
CA PHE A 46 -7.41 -7.61 -6.34
C PHE A 46 -8.06 -7.72 -4.95
N PHE A 47 -8.00 -6.67 -4.14
CA PHE A 47 -8.58 -6.66 -2.79
C PHE A 47 -10.09 -6.88 -2.81
N THR A 48 -10.81 -6.26 -3.76
CA THR A 48 -12.25 -6.50 -3.95
C THR A 48 -12.54 -7.96 -4.28
N LEU A 49 -11.78 -8.59 -5.19
CA LEU A 49 -11.98 -10.00 -5.57
C LEU A 49 -11.62 -10.97 -4.43
N ALA A 50 -10.59 -10.64 -3.66
CA ALA A 50 -10.16 -11.45 -2.53
C ALA A 50 -11.06 -11.27 -1.28
N GLY A 51 -12.01 -10.32 -1.30
CA GLY A 51 -12.88 -10.01 -0.17
C GLY A 51 -12.14 -9.40 1.02
N VAL A 52 -11.03 -8.70 0.77
CA VAL A 52 -10.19 -8.09 1.81
C VAL A 52 -10.36 -6.57 1.81
N ALA A 53 -10.39 -5.97 3.00
CA ALA A 53 -10.41 -4.52 3.13
C ALA A 53 -9.13 -3.90 2.51
N VAL A 54 -9.30 -2.83 1.74
CA VAL A 54 -8.17 -2.11 1.15
C VAL A 54 -7.37 -1.46 2.29
N PRO A 55 -6.05 -1.68 2.39
CA PRO A 55 -5.23 -1.00 3.36
C PRO A 55 -5.23 0.51 3.09
N GLN A 56 -5.68 1.29 4.07
CA GLN A 56 -5.78 2.75 4.00
C GLN A 56 -5.42 3.36 5.37
N GLY A 57 -4.95 4.61 5.36
CA GLY A 57 -4.76 5.41 6.58
C GLY A 57 -3.30 5.53 7.04
N ALA A 58 -3.11 6.08 8.24
CA ALA A 58 -1.80 6.23 8.87
C ALA A 58 -1.18 4.87 9.23
N VAL A 59 0.15 4.78 9.15
CA VAL A 59 0.86 3.66 9.76
C VAL A 59 0.58 3.74 11.25
N PRO A 60 0.02 2.69 11.88
CA PRO A 60 -0.24 2.74 13.32
C PRO A 60 1.07 2.98 14.07
N GLU A 61 1.04 3.90 15.04
CA GLU A 61 2.15 4.06 15.98
C GLU A 61 2.39 2.71 16.67
N LYS A 62 3.66 2.29 16.71
CA LYS A 62 4.05 1.01 17.30
C LYS A 62 3.91 1.00 18.81
#